data_AF-A0A066UJF1-F1
#
_entry.id   AF-A0A066UJF1-F1
#
_cell.length_a   1.000
_cell.length_b   1.000
_cell.length_c   1.000
_cell.angle_alpha   90.00
_cell.angle_beta   90.00
_cell.angle_gamma   90.00
#
_symmetry.space_group_name_H-M   'P 1'
#
loop_
_entity.id
_entity.type
_entity.pdbx_description
1 polymer ?
#
loop_
_entity_poly.entity_id
_entity_poly.type
_entity_poly.pdbx_seq_one_letter_code
_entity_poly.pdbx_strand_id
1 'polypeptide(L)'
;MNYMTKIGVALVALSIALTGCSTTKNWLGKRNNGSLDYQQSQKIDPIKLPANQATAEFTPLYQTPNLGASPINLTNDSGKQYELPKPPTAAH
;
A
#
# COMPACT_ATOMS: atom_id res chain seq x y z
N MET A 1 18.53 20.66 -32.97
CA MET A 1 18.83 20.22 -31.59
C MET A 1 20.16 20.83 -31.17
N ASN A 2 20.14 21.79 -30.23
CA ASN A 2 21.31 22.61 -29.88
C ASN A 2 22.37 21.79 -29.13
N TYR A 3 23.64 22.18 -29.23
CA TYR A 3 24.77 21.48 -28.59
C TYR A 3 24.59 21.33 -27.08
N MET A 4 24.05 22.35 -26.41
CA MET A 4 23.73 22.29 -24.98
C MET A 4 22.69 21.21 -24.66
N THR A 5 21.71 21.01 -25.53
CA THR A 5 20.70 19.94 -25.39
C THR A 5 21.33 18.56 -25.57
N LYS A 6 22.28 18.42 -26.50
CA LYS A 6 23.02 17.15 -26.71
C LYS A 6 23.91 16.80 -25.51
N ILE A 7 24.60 17.78 -24.94
CA ILE A 7 25.44 17.59 -23.74
C ILE A 7 24.56 17.22 -22.54
N GLY A 8 23.42 17.89 -22.36
CA GLY A 8 22.48 17.57 -21.29
C GLY A 8 21.96 16.12 -21.36
N VAL A 9 21.59 15.66 -22.56
CA VAL A 9 21.13 14.27 -22.76
C VAL A 9 22.27 13.27 -22.51
N ALA A 10 23.49 13.56 -22.95
CA ALA A 10 24.64 12.68 -22.73
C ALA A 10 24.98 12.51 -21.24
N LEU A 11 24.90 13.59 -20.45
CA LEU A 11 25.16 13.53 -19.00
C LEU A 11 24.11 12.71 -18.25
N VAL A 12 22.84 12.82 -18.62
CA VAL A 12 21.75 12.02 -18.04
C VAL A 12 21.90 10.54 -18.40
N ALA A 13 22.25 10.22 -19.65
CA ALA A 13 22.48 8.84 -20.06
C ALA A 13 23.67 8.22 -19.30
N LEU A 14 24.75 8.99 -19.10
CA LEU A 14 25.94 8.53 -18.38
C LEU A 14 25.65 8.30 -16.88
N SER A 15 24.83 9.15 -16.25
CA SER A 15 24.47 8.97 -14.84
C SER A 15 23.60 7.73 -14.61
N ILE A 16 22.71 7.38 -15.54
CA ILE A 16 21.94 6.13 -15.49
C ILE A 16 22.86 4.91 -15.66
N ALA A 17 23.86 4.99 -16.54
CA ALA A 17 24.83 3.92 -16.74
C ALA A 17 25.73 3.72 -15.50
N LEU A 18 26.17 4.80 -14.84
CA LEU A 18 27.03 4.77 -13.66
C LEU A 18 26.31 4.32 -12.39
N THR A 19 25.01 4.61 -12.25
CA THR A 19 24.21 4.19 -11.09
C THR A 19 23.84 2.71 -11.11
N GLY A 20 24.03 2.01 -12.22
CA GLY A 20 23.88 0.57 -12.34
C GLY A 20 22.42 0.06 -12.27
N CYS A 21 22.19 -1.13 -12.81
CA CYS A 21 20.87 -1.78 -12.82
C CYS A 21 20.32 -2.08 -11.41
N SER A 22 21.16 -2.19 -10.39
CA SER A 22 20.76 -2.45 -9.00
C SER A 22 20.02 -1.27 -8.37
N THR A 23 20.50 -0.05 -8.59
CA THR A 23 19.90 1.18 -8.04
C THR A 23 18.60 1.52 -8.74
N THR A 24 18.55 1.36 -10.07
CA THR A 24 17.33 1.54 -10.87
C THR A 24 16.29 0.45 -10.59
N LYS A 25 16.69 -0.81 -10.36
CA LYS A 25 15.78 -1.88 -9.89
C LYS A 25 15.18 -1.56 -8.52
N ASN A 26 15.96 -1.02 -7.59
CA ASN A 26 15.45 -0.61 -6.28
C ASN A 26 14.59 0.67 -6.32
N TRP A 27 14.69 1.50 -7.36
CA TRP A 27 13.90 2.72 -7.50
C TRP A 27 12.62 2.49 -8.33
N LEU A 28 12.73 1.82 -9.48
CA LEU A 28 11.60 1.45 -10.36
C LEU A 28 10.84 0.20 -9.89
N GLY A 29 11.51 -0.68 -9.14
CA GLY A 29 10.94 -1.94 -8.66
C GLY A 29 10.20 -1.83 -7.32
N LYS A 30 10.16 -0.63 -6.69
CA LYS A 30 9.26 -0.40 -5.54
C LYS A 30 7.83 -0.39 -6.06
N ARG A 31 7.22 -1.56 -6.12
CA ARG A 31 5.78 -1.67 -6.35
C ARG A 31 5.08 -1.26 -5.07
N ASN A 32 4.35 -0.16 -5.13
CA ASN A 32 3.42 0.23 -4.07
C ASN A 32 2.22 -0.72 -4.10
N ASN A 33 2.37 -1.92 -3.55
CA ASN A 33 1.22 -2.81 -3.37
C ASN A 33 1.27 -3.58 -2.04
N GLY A 34 2.11 -3.13 -1.11
CA GLY A 34 2.06 -3.53 0.29
C GLY A 34 1.28 -2.52 1.14
N SER A 35 0.38 -1.74 0.51
CA SER A 35 -0.27 -0.61 1.16
C SER A 35 -1.14 -1.06 2.32
N LEU A 36 -1.07 -0.31 3.42
CA LEU A 36 -1.81 -0.58 4.65
C LEU A 36 -3.11 0.22 4.73
N ASP A 37 -3.66 0.62 3.57
CA ASP A 37 -4.85 1.48 3.46
C ASP A 37 -6.08 0.91 4.17
N TYR A 38 -6.15 -0.41 4.32
CA TYR A 38 -7.22 -1.06 5.07
C TYR A 38 -7.26 -0.64 6.56
N GLN A 39 -6.15 -0.18 7.15
CA GLN A 39 -6.15 0.35 8.52
C GLN A 39 -6.96 1.63 8.67
N GLN A 40 -7.11 2.40 7.59
CA GLN A 40 -7.91 3.62 7.55
C GLN A 40 -9.34 3.36 7.08
N SER A 41 -9.68 2.10 6.75
CA SER A 41 -11.04 1.75 6.35
C SER A 41 -12.01 1.99 7.50
N GLN A 42 -13.19 2.51 7.16
CA GLN A 42 -14.25 2.79 8.12
C GLN A 42 -15.36 1.76 7.97
N LYS A 43 -15.97 1.41 9.10
CA LYS A 43 -17.16 0.57 9.08
C LYS A 43 -18.28 1.32 8.37
N ILE A 44 -18.90 0.67 7.39
CA ILE A 44 -20.05 1.21 6.67
C ILE A 44 -21.28 1.07 7.56
N ASP A 45 -22.06 2.15 7.65
CA ASP A 45 -23.31 2.12 8.40
C ASP A 45 -24.32 1.16 7.77
N PRO A 46 -25.16 0.49 8.58
CA PRO A 46 -26.23 -0.34 8.06
C PRO A 46 -27.15 0.42 7.11
N ILE A 47 -27.60 -0.25 6.06
CA ILE A 47 -28.56 0.30 5.10
C ILE A 47 -29.85 0.67 5.83
N LYS A 48 -30.31 1.91 5.67
CA LYS A 48 -31.56 2.38 6.25
C LYS A 48 -32.72 1.98 5.36
N LEU A 49 -33.68 1.25 5.92
CA LEU A 49 -34.87 0.83 5.22
C LEU A 49 -36.01 1.85 5.40
N PRO A 50 -36.78 2.16 4.35
CA PRO A 50 -38.05 2.87 4.44
C PRO A 50 -38.98 2.28 5.51
N ALA A 51 -39.76 3.15 6.16
CA ALA A 51 -40.76 2.73 7.12
C ALA A 51 -41.75 1.74 6.51
N ASN A 52 -42.09 0.68 7.25
CA ASN A 52 -43.03 -0.38 6.86
C ASN A 52 -42.62 -1.20 5.62
N GLN A 53 -41.34 -1.18 5.22
CA GLN A 53 -40.87 -2.05 4.14
C GLN A 53 -40.59 -3.45 4.68
N ALA A 54 -41.31 -4.45 4.15
CA ALA A 54 -40.98 -5.85 4.38
C ALA A 54 -39.62 -6.16 3.73
N THR A 55 -38.68 -6.66 4.53
CA THR A 55 -37.35 -7.06 4.05
C THR A 55 -37.00 -8.44 4.56
N ALA A 56 -36.17 -9.15 3.81
CA ALA A 56 -35.62 -10.43 4.25
C ALA A 56 -34.53 -10.17 5.32
N GLU A 57 -34.41 -11.11 6.26
CA GLU A 57 -33.37 -11.08 7.28
C GLU A 57 -31.98 -11.07 6.64
N PHE A 58 -31.12 -10.14 7.08
CA PHE A 58 -29.75 -10.05 6.61
C PHE A 58 -28.91 -11.15 7.25
N THR A 59 -28.56 -12.18 6.47
CA THR A 59 -27.62 -13.22 6.89
C THR A 59 -26.27 -12.98 6.20
N PRO A 60 -25.22 -12.56 6.92
CA PRO A 60 -23.93 -12.32 6.31
C PRO A 60 -23.28 -13.64 5.89
N LEU A 61 -22.57 -13.64 4.75
CA LEU A 61 -21.80 -14.80 4.28
C LEU A 61 -20.65 -15.16 5.23
N TYR A 62 -20.13 -14.17 5.95
CA TYR A 62 -19.05 -14.32 6.92
C TYR A 62 -19.36 -13.52 8.17
N GLN A 63 -19.07 -14.09 9.34
CA GLN A 63 -19.21 -13.36 10.59
C GLN A 63 -18.13 -12.28 10.66
N THR A 64 -18.55 -11.03 10.85
CA THR A 64 -17.63 -9.91 11.06
C THR A 64 -17.47 -9.67 12.56
N PRO A 65 -16.31 -10.01 13.16
CA PRO A 65 -16.08 -9.79 14.58
C PRO A 65 -16.03 -8.29 14.91
N ASN A 66 -16.55 -7.90 16.07
CA ASN A 66 -16.41 -6.55 16.56
C ASN A 66 -15.04 -6.39 17.24
N LEU A 67 -14.05 -5.93 16.48
CA LEU A 67 -12.65 -5.86 16.93
C LEU A 67 -12.23 -4.51 17.53
N GLY A 68 -13.14 -3.52 17.65
CA GLY A 68 -12.78 -2.19 18.12
C GLY A 68 -11.65 -1.56 17.29
N ALA A 69 -10.89 -0.64 17.88
CA ALA A 69 -9.66 -0.13 17.26
C ALA A 69 -8.55 -1.19 17.36
N SER A 70 -7.84 -1.46 16.26
CA SER A 70 -6.71 -2.38 16.26
C SER A 70 -5.62 -1.90 17.24
N PRO A 71 -5.16 -2.72 18.20
CA PRO A 71 -4.10 -2.35 19.11
C PRO A 71 -2.70 -2.39 18.47
N ILE A 72 -2.59 -2.90 17.23
CA ILE A 72 -1.32 -3.13 16.54
C ILE A 72 -1.09 -2.04 15.51
N ASN A 73 0.04 -1.33 15.64
CA ASN A 73 0.52 -0.38 14.64
C ASN A 73 1.35 -1.14 13.60
N LEU A 74 0.80 -1.32 12.40
CA LEU A 74 1.50 -2.02 11.32
C LEU A 74 2.20 -0.99 10.43
N THR A 75 3.47 -1.25 10.11
CA THR A 75 4.27 -0.48 9.16
C THR A 75 4.78 -1.41 8.05
N ASN A 76 4.87 -0.90 6.82
CA ASN A 76 5.43 -1.65 5.68
C ASN A 76 6.48 -0.79 4.97
N ASP A 77 7.61 -1.40 4.63
CA ASP A 77 8.61 -0.83 3.74
C ASP A 77 8.16 -0.95 2.27
N SER A 78 8.01 0.20 1.59
CA SER A 78 7.69 0.25 0.15
C SER A 78 8.57 -0.69 -0.68
N GLY A 79 7.98 -1.76 -1.22
CA GLY A 79 8.66 -2.82 -1.97
C GLY A 79 8.54 -4.23 -1.38
N LYS A 80 7.97 -4.39 -0.18
CA LYS A 80 7.67 -5.70 0.45
C LYS A 80 6.19 -6.03 0.33
N GLN A 81 5.72 -6.23 -0.90
CA GLN A 81 4.31 -6.51 -1.21
C GLN A 81 3.77 -7.80 -0.58
N TYR A 82 4.65 -8.72 -0.18
CA TYR A 82 4.29 -10.05 0.33
C TYR A 82 5.05 -10.46 1.60
N GLU A 83 5.87 -9.56 2.15
CA GLU A 83 6.60 -9.87 3.38
C GLU A 83 5.75 -9.43 4.55
N LEU A 84 5.40 -10.37 5.43
CA LEU A 84 4.74 -10.04 6.68
C LEU A 84 5.66 -9.12 7.49
N PRO A 85 5.13 -8.06 8.14
CA PRO A 85 5.92 -7.24 9.05
C PRO A 85 6.61 -8.15 10.08
N LYS A 86 7.90 -7.95 10.29
CA LYS A 86 8.63 -8.72 11.31
C LYS A 86 7.97 -8.45 12.67
N PRO A 87 7.74 -9.50 13.49
CA PRO A 87 7.22 -9.29 14.83
C PRO A 87 8.15 -8.34 15.61
N PRO A 88 7.61 -7.48 16.48
CA PRO A 88 8.43 -6.57 17.27
C PRO A 88 9.42 -7.40 18.09
N THR A 89 10.72 -7.16 17.91
CA THR A 89 11.74 -7.73 18.78
C THR A 89 11.52 -7.18 20.17
N ALA A 90 11.16 -8.05 21.12
CA ALA A 90 11.21 -7.69 22.53
C ALA A 90 12.63 -7.20 22.83
N ALA A 91 12.74 -5.99 23.37
CA ALA A 91 14.02 -5.46 23.82
C ALA A 91 14.55 -6.39 24.92
N HIS A 92 15.67 -7.05 24.63
CA HIS A 92 16.50 -7.73 25.61
C HIS A 92 17.70 -6.84 25.94
#